data_AF-A0A1Z4KVJ5-F1
#
_entry.id   AF-A0A1Z4KVJ5-F1
#
_cell.length_a   1.000
_cell.length_b   1.000
_cell.length_c   1.000
_cell.angle_alpha   90.00
_cell.angle_beta   90.00
_cell.angle_gamma   90.00
#
_symmetry.space_group_name_H-M   'P 1'
#
loop_
_entity.id
_entity.type
_entity.pdbx_description
1 polymer ?
#
loop_
_entity_poly.entity_id
_entity_poly.type
_entity_poly.pdbx_seq_one_letter_code
_entity_poly.pdbx_strand_id
1 'polypeptide(L)'
;MHLRQNIIEIFSTFMLFKGDSFDHWVTDSKLRRSMHNCVEESSKQESEIFWAIYWHRIWQTQASPIAVAHIAAYLQEVCYWVARKMKMNVLGQHSVADFFQTAIARVDFCKPHTRDF
;
A
#
# COMPACT_ATOMS: atom_id res chain seq x y z
N MET A 1 -14.79 -6.88 -3.99
CA MET A 1 -13.78 -5.92 -3.53
C MET A 1 -14.32 -4.54 -3.83
N HIS A 2 -14.50 -3.71 -2.81
CA HIS A 2 -14.85 -2.31 -3.00
C HIS A 2 -13.58 -1.53 -3.34
N LEU A 3 -13.63 -0.76 -4.43
CA LEU A 3 -12.54 0.13 -4.83
C LEU A 3 -12.43 1.22 -3.77
N ARG A 4 -11.23 1.44 -3.24
CA ARG A 4 -10.98 2.55 -2.33
C ARG A 4 -10.98 3.84 -3.16
N GLN A 5 -11.87 4.77 -2.84
CA GLN A 5 -12.00 6.02 -3.60
C GLN A 5 -11.47 7.23 -2.84
N ASN A 6 -11.45 7.14 -1.50
CA ASN A 6 -10.98 8.23 -0.66
C ASN A 6 -9.46 8.14 -0.48
N ILE A 7 -8.77 9.27 -0.63
CA ILE A 7 -7.32 9.39 -0.44
C ILE A 7 -6.88 8.85 0.93
N ILE A 8 -7.65 9.16 1.98
CA ILE A 8 -7.37 8.71 3.33
C ILE A 8 -7.48 7.19 3.40
N GLU A 9 -8.51 6.60 2.80
CA GLU A 9 -8.66 5.14 2.76
C GLU A 9 -7.52 4.47 1.99
N ILE A 10 -7.17 5.00 0.81
CA ILE A 10 -6.12 4.45 -0.05
C ILE A 10 -4.78 4.36 0.70
N PHE A 11 -4.43 5.40 1.45
CA PHE A 11 -3.15 5.48 2.16
C PHE A 11 -3.20 5.01 3.62
N SER A 12 -4.35 4.53 4.13
CA SER A 12 -4.47 4.10 5.53
C SER A 12 -5.18 2.76 5.74
N THR A 13 -5.50 2.03 4.68
CA THR A 13 -6.19 0.73 4.81
C THR A 13 -5.38 -0.43 4.27
N PHE A 14 -5.52 -1.56 4.95
CA PHE A 14 -4.88 -2.83 4.63
C PHE A 14 -5.92 -3.89 4.33
N MET A 15 -5.59 -4.77 3.40
CA MET A 15 -6.47 -5.87 3.01
C MET A 15 -6.42 -6.97 4.05
N LEU A 16 -7.58 -7.39 4.56
CA LEU A 16 -7.72 -8.60 5.36
C LEU A 16 -8.25 -9.74 4.49
N PHE A 17 -7.67 -10.92 4.69
CA PHE A 17 -8.09 -12.15 4.05
C PHE A 17 -8.88 -13.01 5.05
N LYS A 18 -9.92 -13.67 4.54
CA LYS A 18 -10.61 -14.77 5.22
C LYS A 18 -10.37 -16.03 4.41
N GLY A 19 -9.49 -16.89 4.92
CA GLY A 19 -8.90 -17.97 4.13
C GLY A 19 -8.17 -17.39 2.91
N ASP A 20 -8.54 -17.87 1.73
CA ASP A 20 -7.90 -17.51 0.46
C ASP A 20 -8.55 -16.32 -0.27
N SER A 21 -9.62 -15.76 0.30
CA SER A 21 -10.42 -14.72 -0.33
C SER A 21 -10.29 -13.39 0.40
N PHE A 22 -10.37 -12.31 -0.39
CA PHE A 22 -10.60 -10.97 0.14
C PHE A 22 -11.81 -10.98 1.07
N ASP A 23 -11.66 -10.42 2.27
CA ASP A 23 -12.75 -10.24 3.22
C ASP A 23 -13.18 -8.77 3.27
N HIS A 24 -12.34 -7.91 3.86
CA HIS A 24 -12.62 -6.49 3.99
C HIS A 24 -11.33 -5.65 4.17
N TRP A 25 -11.50 -4.34 4.15
CA TRP A 25 -10.43 -3.37 4.42
C TRP A 25 -10.40 -3.01 5.90
N VAL A 26 -9.20 -3.00 6.48
CA VAL A 26 -8.98 -2.59 7.87
C VAL A 26 -8.22 -1.27 7.86
N THR A 27 -8.75 -0.26 8.56
CA THR A 27 -8.11 1.04 8.69
C THR A 27 -7.08 1.04 9.80
N ASP A 28 -5.85 1.45 9.48
CA ASP A 28 -4.83 1.79 10.47
C ASP A 28 -5.09 3.20 11.00
N SER A 29 -5.37 3.29 12.31
CA SER A 29 -5.72 4.56 12.96
C SER A 29 -4.59 5.60 12.94
N LYS A 30 -3.33 5.16 12.97
CA LYS A 30 -2.15 6.02 12.94
C LYS A 30 -1.95 6.60 11.55
N LEU A 31 -2.04 5.75 10.51
CA LEU A 31 -1.97 6.21 9.13
C LEU A 31 -3.16 7.10 8.78
N ARG A 32 -4.37 6.76 9.23
CA ARG A 32 -5.54 7.61 8.99
C ARG A 32 -5.33 9.01 9.54
N ARG A 33 -4.90 9.12 10.80
CA ARG A 33 -4.62 10.42 11.44
C ARG A 33 -3.52 11.20 10.72
N SER A 34 -2.42 10.53 10.37
CA SER A 34 -1.33 11.12 9.60
C SER A 34 -1.82 11.70 8.27
N MET A 35 -2.59 10.91 7.51
CA MET A 35 -3.11 11.34 6.22
C MET A 35 -4.11 12.49 6.35
N HIS A 36 -4.97 12.48 7.38
CA HIS A 36 -5.85 13.61 7.67
C HIS A 36 -5.07 14.90 7.89
N ASN A 37 -4.06 14.88 8.77
CA ASN A 37 -3.23 16.06 9.03
C ASN A 37 -2.59 16.58 7.73
N CYS A 38 -2.00 15.70 6.92
CA CYS A 38 -1.38 16.10 5.65
C CYS A 38 -2.38 16.72 4.67
N VAL A 39 -3.60 16.17 4.59
CA VAL A 39 -4.66 16.71 3.72
C VAL A 39 -5.18 18.05 4.23
N GLU A 40 -5.32 18.23 5.54
CA GLU A 40 -5.75 19.50 6.16
C GLU A 40 -4.69 20.60 6.01
N GLU A 41 -3.40 20.24 6.09
CA GLU A 41 -2.28 21.17 5.86
C GLU A 41 -2.10 21.51 4.37
N SER A 42 -2.62 20.67 3.46
CA SER A 42 -2.59 20.94 2.03
C SER A 42 -3.61 22.01 1.65
N SER A 43 -3.12 23.10 1.06
CA SER A 43 -3.97 24.17 0.53
C SER A 43 -4.83 23.76 -0.68
N LYS A 44 -4.62 22.56 -1.23
CA LYS A 44 -5.29 22.06 -2.44
C LYS A 44 -5.76 20.62 -2.26
N GLN A 45 -6.80 20.27 -3.02
CA GLN A 45 -7.24 18.90 -3.17
C GLN A 45 -6.28 18.17 -4.13
N GLU A 46 -5.28 17.51 -3.54
CA GLU A 46 -4.23 16.81 -4.27
C GLU A 46 -4.69 15.41 -4.74
N SER A 47 -4.12 14.97 -5.86
CA SER A 47 -4.45 13.66 -6.47
C SER A 47 -3.78 12.48 -5.77
N GLU A 48 -4.27 11.26 -6.02
CA GLU A 48 -3.65 10.01 -5.55
C GLU A 48 -2.19 9.88 -5.96
N ILE A 49 -1.88 10.22 -7.21
CA ILE A 49 -0.51 10.16 -7.76
C ILE A 49 0.41 11.13 -7.01
N PHE A 50 -0.08 12.34 -6.68
CA PHE A 50 0.68 13.29 -5.90
C PHE A 50 1.09 12.70 -4.54
N TRP A 51 0.14 12.11 -3.81
CA TRP A 51 0.41 11.54 -2.48
C TRP A 51 1.32 10.32 -2.54
N ALA A 52 1.21 9.49 -3.57
CA ALA A 52 2.13 8.37 -3.79
C ALA A 52 3.57 8.89 -3.99
N ILE A 53 3.76 9.94 -4.79
CA ILE A 53 5.08 10.55 -5.00
C ILE A 53 5.59 11.23 -3.72
N TYR A 54 4.72 11.93 -2.99
CA TYR A 54 5.05 12.59 -1.73
C TYR A 54 5.58 11.60 -0.69
N TRP A 55 4.82 10.53 -0.40
CA TRP A 55 5.23 9.54 0.59
C TRP A 55 6.46 8.76 0.14
N HIS A 56 6.58 8.46 -1.14
CA HIS A 56 7.79 7.85 -1.68
C HIS A 56 9.01 8.77 -1.46
N ARG A 57 8.89 10.07 -1.72
CA ARG A 57 9.99 11.02 -1.48
C ARG A 57 10.39 11.10 -0.01
N ILE A 58 9.44 11.07 0.92
CA ILE A 58 9.73 11.04 2.36
C ILE A 58 10.43 9.74 2.76
N TRP A 59 9.96 8.60 2.24
CA TRP A 59 10.61 7.32 2.47
C TRP A 59 12.08 7.35 2.03
N GLN A 60 12.35 7.90 0.85
CA GLN A 60 13.71 8.03 0.30
C GLN A 60 14.63 8.92 1.14
N THR A 61 14.13 10.08 1.56
CA THR A 61 14.97 11.13 2.15
C THR A 61 15.12 11.01 3.66
N GLN A 62 14.13 10.45 4.35
CA GLN A 62 14.07 10.44 5.82
C GLN A 62 14.00 9.03 6.41
N ALA A 63 13.96 7.98 5.58
CA ALA A 63 13.77 6.59 6.01
C ALA A 63 12.58 6.41 6.98
N SER A 64 11.53 7.23 6.78
CA SER A 64 10.42 7.35 7.72
C SER A 64 9.53 6.10 7.69
N PRO A 65 9.37 5.37 8.81
CA PRO A 65 8.54 4.16 8.84
C PRO A 65 7.07 4.43 8.51
N ILE A 66 6.56 5.62 8.81
CA ILE A 66 5.18 6.00 8.48
C ILE A 66 5.00 6.19 6.97
N ALA A 67 6.01 6.71 6.28
CA ALA A 67 5.98 6.85 4.83
C ALA A 67 5.99 5.49 4.12
N VAL A 68 6.79 4.53 4.61
CA VAL A 68 6.77 3.14 4.14
C VAL A 68 5.39 2.54 4.30
N ALA A 69 4.79 2.70 5.48
CA ALA A 69 3.47 2.16 5.77
C ALA A 69 2.36 2.76 4.87
N HIS A 70 2.42 4.07 4.57
CA HIS A 70 1.51 4.70 3.62
C HIS A 70 1.67 4.14 2.20
N ILE A 71 2.90 3.93 1.73
CA ILE A 71 3.17 3.30 0.43
C ILE A 71 2.70 1.84 0.42
N ALA A 72 2.93 1.10 1.50
CA ALA A 72 2.44 -0.28 1.64
C ALA A 72 0.91 -0.34 1.59
N ALA A 73 0.20 0.59 2.22
CA ALA A 73 -1.26 0.72 2.15
C ALA A 73 -1.74 1.06 0.73
N TYR A 74 -1.08 2.00 0.07
CA TYR A 74 -1.37 2.36 -1.34
C TYR A 74 -1.29 1.15 -2.27
N LEU A 75 -0.20 0.37 -2.17
CA LEU A 75 0.08 -0.77 -3.05
C LEU A 75 -0.82 -2.00 -2.84
N GLN A 76 -1.58 -2.09 -1.72
CA GLN A 76 -2.43 -3.25 -1.40
C GLN A 76 -3.31 -3.68 -2.57
N GLU A 77 -4.03 -2.72 -3.18
CA GLU A 77 -5.00 -3.03 -4.23
C GLU A 77 -4.32 -3.55 -5.49
N VAL A 78 -3.28 -2.87 -5.98
CA VAL A 78 -2.53 -3.30 -7.17
C VAL A 78 -1.88 -4.67 -6.95
N CYS A 79 -1.23 -4.88 -5.79
CA CYS A 79 -0.64 -6.18 -5.44
C CYS A 79 -1.68 -7.30 -5.43
N TYR A 80 -2.89 -7.05 -4.94
CA TYR A 80 -3.96 -8.04 -4.95
C TYR A 80 -4.44 -8.38 -6.36
N TRP A 81 -4.66 -7.38 -7.22
CA TRP A 81 -5.08 -7.63 -8.61
C TRP A 81 -4.02 -8.41 -9.40
N VAL A 82 -2.75 -8.08 -9.21
CA VAL A 82 -1.63 -8.83 -9.81
C VAL A 82 -1.58 -10.25 -9.28
N ALA A 83 -1.64 -10.45 -7.96
CA ALA A 83 -1.65 -11.78 -7.34
C ALA A 83 -2.81 -12.64 -7.87
N ARG A 84 -4.01 -12.06 -8.00
CA ARG A 84 -5.18 -12.77 -8.52
C ARG A 84 -5.02 -13.14 -9.99
N LYS A 85 -4.47 -12.24 -10.82
CA LYS A 85 -4.17 -12.53 -12.22
C LYS A 85 -3.12 -13.62 -12.36
N MET A 86 -2.10 -13.64 -11.50
CA MET A 86 -1.08 -14.69 -11.48
C MET A 86 -1.68 -16.05 -11.12
N LYS A 87 -2.53 -16.14 -10.09
CA LYS A 87 -3.22 -17.39 -9.73
C LYS A 87 -4.04 -17.97 -10.88
N MET A 88 -4.71 -17.12 -11.68
CA MET A 88 -5.46 -17.60 -12.84
C MET A 88 -4.58 -18.26 -13.92
N ASN A 89 -3.30 -17.90 -13.98
CA ASN A 89 -2.37 -18.35 -15.02
C ASN A 89 -1.40 -19.45 -14.54
N VAL A 90 -1.41 -19.79 -13.25
CA VAL A 90 -0.52 -20.79 -12.65
C VAL A 90 -1.35 -21.96 -12.13
N LEU A 91 -1.13 -23.15 -12.71
CA LEU A 91 -1.68 -24.40 -12.18
C LEU A 91 -0.88 -24.80 -10.93
N GLY A 92 -1.50 -24.72 -9.75
CA GLY A 92 -0.84 -25.06 -8.48
C GLY A 92 -1.71 -24.87 -7.24
N GLN A 93 -1.20 -25.28 -6.07
CA GLN A 93 -1.87 -25.23 -4.76
C GLN A 93 -1.75 -23.86 -4.04
N HIS A 94 -1.08 -22.88 -4.65
CA HIS A 94 -0.83 -21.59 -4.00
C HIS A 94 -2.07 -20.70 -4.01
N SER A 95 -2.35 -20.10 -2.85
CA SER A 95 -3.48 -19.19 -2.67
C SER A 95 -3.20 -17.80 -3.27
N VAL A 96 -4.23 -16.97 -3.43
CA VAL A 96 -4.01 -15.55 -3.80
C VAL A 96 -3.28 -14.84 -2.65
N ALA A 97 -3.54 -15.23 -1.41
CA ALA A 97 -2.89 -14.69 -0.23
C ALA A 97 -1.38 -14.96 -0.25
N ASP A 98 -0.92 -16.14 -0.71
CA ASP A 98 0.50 -16.47 -0.78
C ASP A 98 1.26 -15.54 -1.76
N PHE A 99 0.69 -15.32 -2.94
CA PHE A 99 1.24 -14.39 -3.93
C PHE A 99 1.20 -12.94 -3.43
N PHE A 100 0.10 -12.56 -2.77
CA PHE A 100 -0.08 -11.24 -2.21
C PHE A 100 0.93 -10.94 -1.10
N GLN A 101 1.08 -11.85 -0.14
CA GLN A 101 2.04 -11.75 0.96
C GLN A 101 3.48 -11.69 0.45
N THR A 102 3.81 -12.48 -0.57
CA THR A 102 5.14 -12.44 -1.21
C THR A 102 5.42 -11.08 -1.84
N ALA A 103 4.43 -10.47 -2.50
CA ALA A 103 4.59 -9.15 -3.11
C ALA A 103 4.71 -8.04 -2.07
N ILE A 104 3.86 -8.05 -1.03
CA ILE A 104 3.84 -6.99 -0.02
C ILE A 104 5.03 -7.06 0.95
N ALA A 105 5.50 -8.27 1.29
CA ALA A 105 6.69 -8.44 2.13
C ALA A 105 7.97 -7.90 1.48
N ARG A 106 7.94 -7.64 0.16
CA ARG A 106 9.04 -7.00 -0.56
C ARG A 106 9.06 -5.49 -0.49
N VAL A 107 8.01 -4.85 0.03
CA VAL A 107 7.96 -3.39 0.17
C VAL A 107 9.07 -2.89 1.11
N ASP A 108 9.39 -3.64 2.16
CA ASP A 108 10.50 -3.31 3.09
C ASP A 108 11.88 -3.37 2.41
N PHE A 109 12.03 -4.20 1.37
CA PHE A 109 13.27 -4.35 0.60
C PHE A 109 13.41 -3.33 -0.54
N CYS A 110 12.36 -2.56 -0.85
CA CYS A 110 12.41 -1.48 -1.85
C CYS A 110 12.90 -0.16 -1.27
N LYS A 111 13.64 -0.18 -0.14
CA LYS A 111 14.54 0.92 0.18
C LYS A 111 15.66 0.86 -0.86
N PRO A 112 15.84 1.85 -1.75
CA PRO A 112 17.00 1.81 -2.63
C PRO A 112 18.22 1.80 -1.75
N HIS A 113 19.16 0.92 -2.08
CA HIS A 113 20.54 1.16 -1.73
C HIS A 113 20.86 2.57 -2.21
N THR A 114 20.98 3.52 -1.29
CA THR A 114 21.89 4.63 -1.46
C THR A 114 23.21 3.98 -1.83
N ARG A 115 23.56 4.02 -3.12
CA ARG A 115 24.94 3.85 -3.53
C ARG A 115 25.66 5.03 -2.90
N ASP A 116 26.27 4.79 -1.75
CA ASP A 116 27.40 5.59 -1.33
C ASP A 116 28.49 5.38 -2.40
N PHE A 117 29.16 6.48 -2.76
CA PHE A 117 30.14 6.71 -3.85
C PHE A 117 29.59 7.36 -5.12
#